data_AF-K0R2V2-F1
#
_entry.id   AF-K0R2V2-F1
#
_cell.length_a   1.000
_cell.length_b   1.000
_cell.length_c   1.000
_cell.angle_alpha   90.00
_cell.angle_beta   90.00
_cell.angle_gamma   90.00
#
_symmetry.space_group_name_H-M   'P 1'
#
loop_
_entity.id
_entity.type
_entity.pdbx_description
1 polymer ?
#
loop_
_entity_poly.entity_id
_entity_poly.type
_entity_poly.pdbx_seq_one_letter_code
_entity_poly.pdbx_strand_id
1 'polypeptide(L)'
;MSAKSLPSHLESQHGIYRSRVIDRIDRDLVFDDRESITYAARQSPSGAWDCPVPECPGSVQTPWNLRRHFRDRHPLDLYYGEALERVEVFKYLGRLMAMGDNDMHAVRHNLKKARGVWKRFSVLLRRENLPSRVCGMFYKAVIQSVLLDGSETWSLSDSSMSRLEGFHFLAAGRMARVNQPRRVQRDGMCQWSYPSKDDVYEEVVVLFPIRHYIEVRRQTGAAYIVNRPIFDRCVDEERPRGSSYHLLIWWEQPIDLRGGGG
;
A
#
# COMPACT_ATOMS: atom_id res chain seq x y z
N MET A 1 10.32 20.25 14.07
CA MET A 1 11.25 19.25 13.49
C MET A 1 11.30 19.44 11.98
N SER A 2 12.46 19.80 11.44
CA SER A 2 12.69 19.92 10.00
C SER A 2 12.65 18.52 9.38
N ALA A 3 11.69 18.18 8.52
CA ALA A 3 11.53 16.88 7.85
C ALA A 3 12.71 16.33 6.98
N LYS A 4 13.93 16.87 7.13
CA LYS A 4 15.21 16.22 6.88
C LYS A 4 15.38 15.11 7.93
N SER A 5 14.63 15.20 9.03
CA SER A 5 14.59 14.26 10.12
C SER A 5 13.51 13.18 9.99
N LEU A 6 12.57 13.19 9.04
CA LEU A 6 11.62 12.06 8.94
C LEU A 6 12.33 10.77 8.52
N PRO A 7 13.18 10.78 7.48
CA PRO A 7 13.94 9.59 7.12
C PRO A 7 14.77 9.12 8.31
N SER A 8 15.45 10.04 9.02
CA SER A 8 16.18 9.74 10.25
C SER A 8 15.32 9.31 11.44
N HIS A 9 14.06 9.72 11.53
CA HIS A 9 13.17 9.35 12.63
C HIS A 9 12.55 7.97 12.41
N LEU A 10 12.09 7.68 11.18
CA LEU A 10 11.63 6.35 10.79
C LEU A 10 12.76 5.32 10.84
N GLU A 11 13.98 5.76 10.52
CA GLU A 11 15.21 5.00 10.68
C GLU A 11 15.59 4.77 12.14
N SER A 12 15.63 5.82 12.98
CA SER A 12 16.12 5.73 14.36
C SER A 12 15.12 5.11 15.34
N GLN A 13 13.82 5.34 15.13
CA GLN A 13 12.78 4.85 16.04
C GLN A 13 12.10 3.58 15.55
N HIS A 14 12.12 3.32 14.23
CA HIS A 14 11.32 2.24 13.63
C HIS A 14 12.10 1.33 12.68
N GLY A 15 13.38 1.61 12.37
CA GLY A 15 14.20 0.79 11.48
C GLY A 15 13.71 0.72 10.03
N ILE A 16 12.98 1.72 9.55
CA ILE A 16 12.39 1.74 8.20
C ILE A 16 13.25 2.59 7.26
N TYR A 17 13.62 2.03 6.11
CA TYR A 17 14.45 2.66 5.08
C TYR A 17 13.66 2.80 3.78
N ARG A 18 13.48 4.03 3.27
CA ARG A 18 12.96 4.25 1.90
C ARG A 18 14.15 4.36 0.93
N SER A 19 14.14 3.52 -0.10
CA SER A 19 15.17 3.48 -1.14
C SER A 19 14.94 4.54 -2.22
N ARG A 20 15.99 5.22 -2.66
CA ARG A 20 16.04 5.77 -4.03
C ARG A 20 16.38 4.60 -4.95
N VAL A 21 15.43 4.23 -5.81
CA VAL A 21 15.51 3.03 -6.66
C VAL A 21 16.25 3.37 -7.94
N ILE A 22 17.27 2.58 -8.27
CA ILE A 22 17.77 2.44 -9.64
C ILE A 22 16.78 1.51 -10.35
N ASP A 23 16.11 2.02 -11.38
CA ASP A 23 15.08 1.30 -12.11
C ASP A 23 15.62 0.01 -12.74
N ARG A 24 14.74 -0.99 -12.90
CA ARG A 24 15.06 -2.32 -13.45
C ARG A 24 15.66 -2.26 -14.87
N ILE A 25 15.35 -1.23 -15.66
CA ILE A 25 15.82 -1.10 -17.05
C ILE A 25 17.30 -0.71 -17.12
N ASP A 26 17.83 -0.01 -16.11
CA ASP A 26 19.25 0.36 -16.05
C ASP A 26 20.14 -0.75 -15.45
N ARG A 27 19.55 -1.81 -14.89
CA ARG A 27 20.33 -2.86 -14.22
C ARG A 27 21.04 -3.79 -15.20
N ASP A 28 20.38 -4.11 -16.31
CA ASP A 28 20.94 -4.97 -17.36
C ASP A 28 21.86 -4.22 -18.33
N LEU A 29 21.93 -2.88 -18.22
CA LEU A 29 22.74 -2.02 -19.11
C LEU A 29 23.96 -1.38 -18.43
N VAL A 30 24.08 -1.41 -17.09
CA VAL A 30 25.10 -0.62 -16.35
C VAL A 30 26.04 -1.47 -15.49
N PHE A 31 25.73 -2.73 -15.19
CA PHE A 31 26.58 -3.57 -14.34
C PHE A 31 27.17 -4.72 -15.14
N ASP A 32 28.45 -4.60 -15.52
CA ASP A 32 29.26 -5.75 -15.92
C ASP A 32 29.22 -6.81 -14.80
N ASP A 33 29.23 -8.09 -15.18
CA ASP A 33 29.34 -9.27 -14.30
C ASP A 33 30.71 -9.28 -13.58
N ARG A 34 30.93 -8.33 -12.66
CA ARG A 34 32.12 -8.26 -11.82
C ARG A 34 31.86 -8.97 -10.50
N GLU A 35 32.86 -9.70 -10.02
CA GLU A 35 32.82 -10.31 -8.69
C GLU A 35 32.74 -9.25 -7.58
N SER A 36 31.97 -9.54 -6.53
CA SER A 36 31.80 -8.64 -5.38
C SER A 36 33.11 -8.46 -4.62
N ILE A 37 33.47 -7.23 -4.27
CA ILE A 37 34.65 -6.94 -3.44
C ILE A 37 34.20 -6.72 -1.99
N THR A 38 34.94 -7.31 -1.03
CA THR A 38 34.68 -7.12 0.39
C THR A 38 35.52 -5.98 0.94
N TYR A 39 34.87 -5.05 1.62
CA TYR A 39 35.57 -3.92 2.23
C TYR A 39 35.39 -3.91 3.76
N ALA A 40 36.48 -3.58 4.45
CA ALA A 40 36.49 -3.38 5.89
C ALA A 40 36.66 -1.89 6.19
N ALA A 41 35.64 -1.30 6.81
CA ALA A 41 35.70 0.08 7.24
C ALA A 41 36.40 0.23 8.59
N ARG A 42 37.19 1.29 8.74
CA ARG A 42 37.83 1.70 10.00
C ARG A 42 37.34 3.08 10.40
N GLN A 43 37.24 3.32 11.69
CA GLN A 43 36.93 4.64 12.21
C GLN A 43 38.13 5.57 11.98
N SER A 44 37.87 6.76 11.47
CA SER A 44 38.88 7.78 11.24
C SER A 44 39.19 8.54 12.53
N PRO A 45 40.32 9.26 12.60
CA PRO A 45 40.72 10.00 13.81
C PRO A 45 39.72 11.07 14.26
N SER A 46 38.85 11.54 13.36
CA SER A 46 37.77 12.47 13.67
C SER A 46 36.55 11.81 14.32
N GLY A 47 36.56 10.49 14.50
CA GLY A 47 35.45 9.70 15.01
C GLY A 47 34.43 9.31 13.94
N ALA A 48 34.58 9.78 12.70
CA ALA A 48 33.75 9.40 11.57
C ALA A 48 34.14 8.02 11.00
N TRP A 49 33.24 7.45 10.22
CA TRP A 49 33.40 6.19 9.49
C TRP A 49 33.45 6.54 8.00
N ASP A 50 34.64 6.48 7.44
CA ASP A 50 34.88 6.77 6.02
C ASP A 50 34.58 5.54 5.17
N CYS A 51 34.06 5.76 3.96
CA CYS A 51 33.80 4.71 3.01
C CYS A 51 35.10 4.10 2.52
N PRO A 52 35.29 2.77 2.65
CA PRO A 52 36.53 2.11 2.25
C PRO A 52 36.64 1.90 0.73
N VAL A 53 35.62 2.23 -0.06
CA VAL A 53 35.66 2.12 -1.52
C VAL A 53 36.49 3.28 -2.09
N PRO A 54 37.51 3.01 -2.93
CA PRO A 54 38.34 4.04 -3.54
C PRO A 54 37.48 5.11 -4.22
N GLU A 55 37.87 6.38 -4.06
CA GLU A 55 37.22 7.55 -4.66
C GLU A 55 35.76 7.82 -4.23
N CYS A 56 35.24 7.08 -3.23
CA CYS A 56 33.92 7.37 -2.68
C CYS A 56 34.01 8.45 -1.57
N PRO A 57 33.36 9.62 -1.71
CA PRO A 57 33.43 10.69 -0.71
C PRO A 57 32.55 10.44 0.53
N GLY A 58 32.06 9.22 0.73
CA GLY A 58 31.17 8.88 1.84
C GLY A 58 31.88 8.93 3.18
N SER A 59 31.49 9.85 4.06
CA SER A 59 31.93 9.88 5.46
C SER A 59 30.73 10.09 6.36
N VAL A 60 30.56 9.21 7.36
CA VAL A 60 29.37 9.19 8.21
C VAL A 60 29.73 8.95 9.67
N GLN A 61 28.93 9.46 10.59
CA GLN A 61 29.31 9.48 12.01
C GLN A 61 29.16 8.14 12.74
N THR A 62 28.45 7.16 12.15
CA THR A 62 28.20 5.87 12.80
C THR A 62 28.45 4.69 11.85
N PRO A 63 28.88 3.53 12.38
CA PRO A 63 29.12 2.33 11.55
C PRO A 63 27.84 1.86 10.87
N TRP A 64 26.69 2.08 11.51
CA TRP A 64 25.39 1.71 10.98
C TRP A 64 24.97 2.64 9.81
N ASN A 65 25.27 3.95 9.87
CA ASN A 65 25.13 4.83 8.69
C ASN A 65 26.07 4.42 7.56
N LEU A 66 27.25 3.87 7.90
CA LEU A 66 28.19 3.41 6.90
C LEU A 66 27.69 2.13 6.22
N ARG A 67 27.11 1.17 6.97
CA ARG A 67 26.36 0.01 6.42
C ARG A 67 25.35 0.46 5.37
N ARG A 68 24.57 1.49 5.69
CA ARG A 68 23.56 2.03 4.78
C ARG A 68 24.19 2.67 3.54
N HIS A 69 25.14 3.58 3.72
CA HIS A 69 25.86 4.20 2.60
C HIS A 69 26.39 3.15 1.63
N PHE A 70 26.95 2.08 2.19
CA PHE A 70 27.47 0.95 1.45
C PHE A 70 26.39 0.21 0.65
N ARG A 71 25.26 -0.14 1.27
CA ARG A 71 24.10 -0.74 0.60
C ARG A 71 23.57 0.07 -0.58
N ASP A 72 23.58 1.39 -0.44
CA ASP A 72 22.87 2.29 -1.33
C ASP A 72 23.76 2.77 -2.48
N ARG A 73 25.07 2.96 -2.24
CA ARG A 73 26.05 3.44 -3.24
C ARG A 73 26.93 2.33 -3.82
N HIS A 74 27.04 1.19 -3.14
CA HIS A 74 27.88 0.06 -3.53
C HIS A 74 27.04 -1.24 -3.57
N PRO A 75 26.02 -1.31 -4.46
CA PRO A 75 25.01 -2.38 -4.45
C PRO A 75 25.55 -3.77 -4.82
N LEU A 76 26.78 -3.86 -5.36
CA LEU A 76 27.45 -5.10 -5.74
C LEU A 76 28.54 -5.54 -4.74
N ASP A 77 28.83 -4.73 -3.71
CA ASP A 77 29.95 -4.94 -2.81
C ASP A 77 29.45 -5.39 -1.41
N LEU A 78 30.34 -6.02 -0.63
CA LEU A 78 30.01 -6.53 0.71
C LEU A 78 30.53 -5.63 1.83
N TYR A 79 29.70 -5.39 2.86
CA TYR A 79 30.10 -4.66 4.07
C TYR A 79 30.28 -5.63 5.25
N TYR A 80 31.49 -5.72 5.81
CA TYR A 80 31.89 -6.77 6.77
C TYR A 80 31.61 -8.21 6.28
N GLY A 81 31.64 -8.44 4.97
CA GLY A 81 31.39 -9.76 4.39
C GLY A 81 29.91 -10.17 4.32
N GLU A 82 28.97 -9.28 4.66
CA GLU A 82 27.53 -9.55 4.58
C GLU A 82 26.87 -8.72 3.46
N ALA A 83 26.12 -9.40 2.59
CA ALA A 83 25.24 -8.74 1.61
C ALA A 83 23.96 -8.28 2.32
N LEU A 84 23.56 -7.03 2.09
CA LEU A 84 22.29 -6.52 2.62
C LEU A 84 21.15 -6.92 1.67
N GLU A 85 20.38 -7.92 2.08
CA GLU A 85 19.30 -8.50 1.28
C GLU A 85 18.20 -7.46 0.99
N ARG A 86 17.87 -7.30 -0.30
CA ARG A 86 16.75 -6.50 -0.76
C ARG A 86 15.61 -7.43 -1.13
N VAL A 87 14.44 -7.23 -0.55
CA VAL A 87 13.25 -8.04 -0.85
C VAL A 87 12.27 -7.22 -1.66
N GLU A 88 11.71 -7.81 -2.73
CA GLU A 88 10.72 -7.13 -3.57
C GLU A 88 9.41 -6.83 -2.84
N VAL A 89 9.05 -7.69 -1.87
CA VAL A 89 7.86 -7.57 -1.02
C VAL A 89 8.23 -7.89 0.43
N PHE A 90 7.96 -6.97 1.34
CA PHE A 90 8.21 -7.12 2.77
C PHE A 90 6.94 -6.97 3.59
N LYS A 91 6.85 -7.64 4.74
CA LYS A 91 5.70 -7.51 5.66
C LYS A 91 6.03 -6.53 6.78
N TYR A 92 5.35 -5.39 6.80
CA TYR A 92 5.47 -4.38 7.86
C TYR A 92 4.12 -4.14 8.54
N LEU A 93 4.07 -4.27 9.87
CA LEU A 93 2.85 -4.11 10.68
C LEU A 93 1.63 -4.89 10.16
N GLY A 94 1.86 -6.07 9.57
CA GLY A 94 0.78 -6.89 9.01
C GLY A 94 0.44 -6.62 7.54
N ARG A 95 0.92 -5.52 6.95
CA ARG A 95 0.76 -5.15 5.53
C ARG A 95 1.93 -5.64 4.69
N LEU A 96 1.63 -6.09 3.48
CA LEU A 96 2.65 -6.37 2.46
C LEU A 96 2.97 -5.07 1.71
N MET A 97 4.22 -4.63 1.78
CA MET A 97 4.75 -3.47 1.08
C MET A 97 5.61 -3.96 -0.09
N ALA A 98 5.31 -3.47 -1.29
CA ALA A 98 6.12 -3.74 -2.47
C ALA A 98 7.13 -2.61 -2.68
N MET A 99 8.28 -2.95 -3.25
CA MET A 99 9.35 -1.99 -3.52
C MET A 99 8.89 -0.85 -4.45
N GLY A 100 7.99 -1.13 -5.39
CA GLY A 100 7.41 -0.12 -6.30
C GLY A 100 6.14 0.57 -5.78
N ASP A 101 5.95 0.69 -4.46
CA ASP A 101 4.83 1.41 -3.81
C ASP A 101 3.41 1.04 -4.30
N ASN A 102 3.26 -0.17 -4.86
CA ASN A 102 1.99 -0.70 -5.35
C ASN A 102 1.30 -1.56 -4.29
N ASP A 103 0.09 -1.15 -3.89
CA ASP A 103 -0.67 -1.84 -2.84
C ASP A 103 -1.51 -3.03 -3.27
N MET A 104 -1.39 -3.47 -4.53
CA MET A 104 -2.08 -4.67 -5.00
C MET A 104 -1.79 -5.90 -4.13
N HIS A 105 -0.58 -6.04 -3.57
CA HIS A 105 -0.26 -7.14 -2.65
C HIS A 105 -1.07 -7.06 -1.36
N ALA A 106 -1.18 -5.87 -0.74
CA ALA A 106 -2.00 -5.63 0.44
C ALA A 106 -3.50 -5.86 0.14
N VAL A 107 -3.99 -5.32 -0.98
CA VAL A 107 -5.38 -5.48 -1.45
C VAL A 107 -5.74 -6.96 -1.65
N ARG A 108 -4.88 -7.73 -2.34
CA ARG A 108 -5.10 -9.17 -2.57
C ARG A 108 -5.12 -9.96 -1.28
N HIS A 109 -4.21 -9.63 -0.36
CA HIS A 109 -4.14 -10.27 0.95
C HIS A 109 -5.41 -10.01 1.78
N ASN A 110 -5.86 -8.76 1.85
CA ASN A 110 -7.07 -8.40 2.57
C ASN A 110 -8.33 -8.99 1.92
N LEU A 111 -8.42 -8.98 0.59
CA LEU A 111 -9.50 -9.66 -0.14
C LEU A 111 -9.54 -11.16 0.18
N LYS A 112 -8.39 -11.84 0.24
CA LYS A 112 -8.33 -13.27 0.59
C LYS A 112 -8.89 -13.52 2.00
N LYS A 113 -8.48 -12.70 2.98
CA LYS A 113 -8.98 -12.77 4.36
C LYS A 113 -10.49 -12.47 4.42
N ALA A 114 -10.92 -11.37 3.83
CA ALA A 114 -12.32 -10.93 3.82
C ALA A 114 -13.23 -11.98 3.16
N ARG A 115 -12.80 -12.60 2.05
CA ARG A 115 -13.52 -13.72 1.42
C ARG A 115 -13.64 -14.93 2.33
N GLY A 116 -12.58 -15.27 3.06
CA GLY A 116 -12.59 -16.37 4.03
C GLY A 116 -13.58 -16.13 5.17
N VAL A 117 -13.58 -14.92 5.73
CA VAL A 117 -14.54 -14.50 6.75
C VAL A 117 -15.96 -14.50 6.18
N TRP A 118 -16.17 -13.87 5.02
CA TRP A 118 -17.47 -13.80 4.34
C TRP A 118 -18.07 -15.18 4.03
N LYS A 119 -17.26 -16.16 3.61
CA LYS A 119 -17.72 -17.52 3.33
C LYS A 119 -18.40 -18.16 4.55
N ARG A 120 -17.86 -17.91 5.75
CA ARG A 120 -18.42 -18.45 7.02
C ARG A 120 -19.69 -17.71 7.41
N PHE A 121 -19.66 -16.38 7.40
CA PHE A 121 -20.79 -15.56 7.83
C PHE A 121 -21.98 -15.59 6.86
N SER A 122 -21.73 -15.59 5.55
CA SER A 122 -22.82 -15.61 4.55
C SER A 122 -23.69 -16.87 4.61
N VAL A 123 -23.18 -17.97 5.18
CA VAL A 123 -24.00 -19.16 5.48
C VAL A 123 -24.89 -18.89 6.69
N LEU A 124 -24.33 -18.35 7.77
CA LEU A 124 -25.07 -18.04 9.00
C LEU A 124 -26.16 -16.99 8.78
N LEU A 125 -25.83 -15.87 8.12
CA LEU A 125 -26.78 -14.80 7.83
C LEU A 125 -28.00 -15.29 7.03
N ARG A 126 -27.78 -16.22 6.09
CA ARG A 126 -28.87 -16.84 5.31
C ARG A 126 -29.68 -17.83 6.13
N ARG A 127 -29.02 -18.66 6.95
CA ARG A 127 -29.70 -19.65 7.79
C ARG A 127 -30.64 -18.99 8.80
N GLU A 128 -30.19 -17.90 9.41
CA GLU A 128 -30.96 -17.14 10.40
C GLU A 128 -31.99 -16.18 9.75
N ASN A 129 -32.09 -16.15 8.41
CA ASN A 129 -33.03 -15.34 7.64
C ASN A 129 -33.10 -13.85 8.08
N LEU A 130 -31.94 -13.27 8.39
CA LEU A 130 -31.88 -11.92 8.96
C LEU A 130 -32.38 -10.87 7.95
N PRO A 131 -32.92 -9.73 8.42
CA PRO A 131 -33.25 -8.60 7.55
C PRO A 131 -32.00 -8.05 6.85
N SER A 132 -32.14 -7.58 5.59
CA SER A 132 -31.03 -7.04 4.78
C SER A 132 -30.21 -5.98 5.52
N ARG A 133 -30.90 -5.11 6.28
CA ARG A 133 -30.29 -4.10 7.16
C ARG A 133 -29.30 -4.67 8.17
N VAL A 134 -29.69 -5.73 8.87
CA VAL A 134 -28.87 -6.36 9.92
C VAL A 134 -27.65 -7.03 9.28
N CYS A 135 -27.85 -7.70 8.14
CA CYS A 135 -26.76 -8.25 7.34
C CYS A 135 -25.76 -7.15 6.94
N GLY A 136 -26.24 -6.00 6.47
CA GLY A 136 -25.43 -4.83 6.12
C GLY A 136 -24.60 -4.30 7.30
N MET A 137 -25.20 -4.19 8.49
CA MET A 137 -24.50 -3.79 9.72
C MET A 137 -23.36 -4.76 10.08
N PHE A 138 -23.64 -6.07 10.06
CA PHE A 138 -22.63 -7.10 10.30
C PHE A 138 -21.51 -7.05 9.26
N TYR A 139 -21.86 -6.85 7.99
CA TYR A 139 -20.88 -6.71 6.92
C TYR A 139 -19.94 -5.54 7.17
N LYS A 140 -20.48 -4.36 7.51
CA LYS A 140 -19.68 -3.17 7.81
C LYS A 140 -18.77 -3.40 9.02
N ALA A 141 -19.28 -3.99 10.09
CA ALA A 141 -18.52 -4.20 11.32
C ALA A 141 -17.38 -5.23 11.16
N VAL A 142 -17.63 -6.33 10.46
CA VAL A 142 -16.71 -7.49 10.46
C VAL A 142 -15.98 -7.66 9.14
N ILE A 143 -16.69 -7.64 8.01
CA ILE A 143 -16.08 -7.95 6.71
C ILE A 143 -15.40 -6.72 6.12
N GLN A 144 -16.03 -5.55 6.21
CA GLN A 144 -15.46 -4.32 5.70
C GLN A 144 -14.24 -3.88 6.52
N SER A 145 -14.23 -4.08 7.85
CA SER A 145 -13.05 -3.79 8.68
C SER A 145 -11.84 -4.63 8.27
N VAL A 146 -12.02 -5.94 8.04
CA VAL A 146 -10.97 -6.83 7.52
C VAL A 146 -10.56 -6.45 6.09
N LEU A 147 -11.52 -6.06 5.25
CA LEU A 147 -11.27 -5.71 3.86
C LEU A 147 -10.44 -4.42 3.74
N LEU A 148 -10.76 -3.41 4.54
CA LEU A 148 -10.22 -2.06 4.44
C LEU A 148 -9.09 -1.75 5.45
N ASP A 149 -8.57 -2.78 6.12
CA ASP A 149 -7.44 -2.68 7.03
C ASP A 149 -6.21 -2.05 6.34
N GLY A 150 -5.78 -0.88 6.81
CA GLY A 150 -4.67 -0.11 6.25
C GLY A 150 -4.97 0.64 4.95
N SER A 151 -6.25 0.77 4.56
CA SER A 151 -6.66 1.44 3.31
C SER A 151 -6.42 2.96 3.27
N GLU A 152 -6.20 3.57 4.44
CA GLU A 152 -5.85 4.99 4.63
C GLU A 152 -4.59 5.37 3.85
N THR A 153 -3.69 4.40 3.65
CA THR A 153 -2.35 4.60 3.07
C THR A 153 -2.15 3.80 1.79
N TRP A 154 -3.22 3.29 1.16
CA TRP A 154 -3.09 2.59 -0.11
C TRP A 154 -2.90 3.56 -1.29
N SER A 155 -2.07 3.16 -2.25
CA SER A 155 -2.00 3.69 -3.61
C SER A 155 -2.73 2.73 -4.56
N LEU A 156 -3.94 3.10 -4.98
CA LEU A 156 -4.87 2.18 -5.65
C LEU A 156 -5.07 2.50 -7.13
N SER A 157 -4.58 1.64 -8.02
CA SER A 157 -4.96 1.68 -9.43
C SER A 157 -6.45 1.37 -9.65
N ASP A 158 -7.01 1.79 -10.79
CA ASP A 158 -8.40 1.46 -11.17
C ASP A 158 -8.66 -0.04 -11.19
N SER A 159 -7.65 -0.83 -11.58
CA SER A 159 -7.69 -2.28 -11.53
C SER A 159 -7.81 -2.82 -10.09
N SER A 160 -7.14 -2.18 -9.14
CA SER A 160 -7.22 -2.54 -7.71
C SER A 160 -8.58 -2.17 -7.13
N MET A 161 -9.06 -0.96 -7.45
CA MET A 161 -10.37 -0.48 -7.02
C MET A 161 -11.49 -1.37 -7.57
N SER A 162 -11.45 -1.73 -8.85
CA SER A 162 -12.45 -2.60 -9.49
C SER A 162 -12.60 -3.96 -8.79
N ARG A 163 -11.50 -4.52 -8.26
CA ARG A 163 -11.53 -5.79 -7.50
C ARG A 163 -12.21 -5.63 -6.14
N LEU A 164 -12.01 -4.50 -5.47
CA LEU A 164 -12.66 -4.16 -4.21
C LEU A 164 -14.16 -3.93 -4.45
N GLU A 165 -14.52 -3.16 -5.48
CA GLU A 165 -15.91 -2.88 -5.87
C GLU A 165 -16.65 -4.18 -6.22
N GLY A 166 -16.04 -5.05 -7.01
CA GLY A 166 -16.64 -6.32 -7.39
C GLY A 166 -16.92 -7.23 -6.19
N PHE A 167 -15.99 -7.33 -5.24
CA PHE A 167 -16.23 -8.08 -4.00
C PHE A 167 -17.32 -7.45 -3.14
N HIS A 168 -17.30 -6.13 -2.98
CA HIS A 168 -18.28 -5.39 -2.19
C HIS A 168 -19.69 -5.54 -2.74
N PHE A 169 -19.87 -5.33 -4.05
CA PHE A 169 -21.14 -5.47 -4.75
C PHE A 169 -21.69 -6.90 -4.67
N LEU A 170 -20.86 -7.92 -4.93
CA LEU A 170 -21.30 -9.31 -4.86
C LEU A 170 -21.67 -9.75 -3.42
N ALA A 171 -21.02 -9.19 -2.40
CA ALA A 171 -21.40 -9.43 -1.02
C ALA A 171 -22.74 -8.75 -0.70
N ALA A 172 -22.93 -7.49 -1.14
CA ALA A 172 -24.18 -6.75 -0.96
C ALA A 172 -25.35 -7.46 -1.66
N GLY A 173 -25.18 -7.87 -2.91
CA GLY A 173 -26.21 -8.60 -3.66
C GLY A 173 -26.58 -9.97 -3.06
N ARG A 174 -25.72 -10.57 -2.23
CA ARG A 174 -26.04 -11.79 -1.47
C ARG A 174 -26.76 -11.53 -0.15
N MET A 175 -26.72 -10.29 0.34
CA MET A 175 -27.47 -9.83 1.51
C MET A 175 -28.82 -9.23 1.13
N ALA A 176 -28.94 -8.74 -0.10
CA ALA A 176 -30.20 -8.30 -0.69
C ALA A 176 -31.19 -9.46 -0.82
N ARG A 177 -32.48 -9.14 -0.67
CA ARG A 177 -33.64 -10.01 -0.86
C ARG A 177 -34.24 -9.81 -2.25
N VAL A 178 -34.36 -8.57 -2.71
CA VAL A 178 -35.02 -8.21 -3.98
C VAL A 178 -33.99 -8.02 -5.10
N ASN A 179 -32.98 -7.19 -4.87
CA ASN A 179 -31.96 -6.81 -5.83
C ASN A 179 -30.80 -7.82 -5.84
N GLN A 180 -31.11 -9.06 -6.17
CA GLN A 180 -30.12 -10.12 -6.32
C GLN A 180 -29.77 -10.33 -7.81
N PRO A 181 -28.49 -10.60 -8.15
CA PRO A 181 -28.14 -11.10 -9.47
C PRO A 181 -28.94 -12.37 -9.79
N ARG A 182 -29.67 -12.35 -10.91
CA ARG A 182 -30.55 -13.46 -11.30
C ARG A 182 -30.31 -13.90 -12.72
N ARG A 183 -30.55 -15.18 -12.99
CA ARG A 183 -30.51 -15.74 -14.34
C ARG A 183 -31.85 -15.43 -15.02
N VAL A 184 -31.80 -14.78 -16.16
CA VAL A 184 -32.95 -14.47 -17.01
C VAL A 184 -32.80 -15.28 -18.29
N GLN A 185 -33.89 -15.89 -18.74
CA GLN A 185 -33.94 -16.55 -20.04
C GLN A 185 -34.48 -15.55 -21.05
N ARG A 186 -33.71 -15.28 -22.11
CA ARG A 186 -34.13 -14.43 -23.22
C ARG A 186 -33.74 -15.12 -24.51
N ASP A 187 -34.73 -15.35 -25.38
CA ASP A 187 -34.53 -15.97 -26.70
C ASP A 187 -33.79 -17.33 -26.66
N GLY A 188 -34.09 -18.16 -25.64
CA GLY A 188 -33.44 -19.47 -25.45
C GLY A 188 -32.01 -19.40 -24.91
N MET A 189 -31.46 -18.20 -24.68
CA MET A 189 -30.15 -18.01 -24.07
C MET A 189 -30.27 -17.57 -22.61
N CYS A 190 -29.46 -18.21 -21.75
CA CYS A 190 -29.40 -17.85 -20.35
C CYS A 190 -28.44 -16.69 -20.13
N GLN A 191 -28.97 -15.52 -19.77
CA GLN A 191 -28.18 -14.33 -19.47
C GLN A 191 -28.29 -13.98 -17.99
N TRP A 192 -27.18 -13.53 -17.39
CA TRP A 192 -27.22 -12.93 -16.06
C TRP A 192 -27.73 -11.50 -16.14
N SER A 193 -28.78 -11.20 -15.37
CA SER A 193 -29.25 -9.85 -15.12
C SER A 193 -28.71 -9.39 -13.76
N TYR A 194 -28.00 -8.26 -13.77
CA TYR A 194 -27.46 -7.62 -12.58
C TYR A 194 -28.29 -6.37 -12.28
N PRO A 195 -28.75 -6.18 -11.03
CA PRO A 195 -29.39 -4.93 -10.61
C PRO A 195 -28.41 -3.75 -10.64
N SER A 196 -28.94 -2.52 -10.58
CA SER A 196 -28.09 -1.33 -10.40
C SER A 196 -27.31 -1.42 -9.08
N LYS A 197 -26.10 -0.85 -9.05
CA LYS A 197 -25.31 -0.75 -7.81
C LYS A 197 -26.11 -0.02 -6.72
N ASP A 198 -26.80 1.05 -7.10
CA ASP A 198 -27.54 1.92 -6.17
C ASP A 198 -28.71 1.16 -5.54
N ASP A 199 -29.53 0.47 -6.35
CA ASP A 199 -30.65 -0.34 -5.84
C ASP A 199 -30.21 -1.41 -4.82
N VAL A 200 -29.07 -2.06 -5.06
CA VAL A 200 -28.50 -3.06 -4.14
C VAL A 200 -28.06 -2.42 -2.83
N TYR A 201 -27.38 -1.27 -2.92
CA TYR A 201 -26.84 -0.57 -1.76
C TYR A 201 -27.93 0.09 -0.90
N GLU A 202 -28.98 0.62 -1.54
CA GLU A 202 -30.16 1.16 -0.87
C GLU A 202 -30.90 0.06 -0.09
N GLU A 203 -31.13 -1.11 -0.71
CA GLU A 203 -31.87 -2.21 -0.08
C GLU A 203 -31.17 -2.79 1.15
N VAL A 204 -29.84 -2.90 1.14
CA VAL A 204 -29.04 -3.44 2.26
C VAL A 204 -28.93 -2.42 3.42
N VAL A 205 -29.63 -1.28 3.31
CA VAL A 205 -29.69 -0.17 4.27
C VAL A 205 -28.31 0.45 4.50
N VAL A 206 -27.96 1.33 3.57
CA VAL A 206 -26.88 2.33 3.69
C VAL A 206 -25.48 1.71 3.63
N LEU A 207 -25.29 0.82 2.66
CA LEU A 207 -23.96 0.64 2.09
C LEU A 207 -23.70 1.81 1.13
N PHE A 208 -22.49 2.33 1.14
CA PHE A 208 -21.99 3.22 0.10
C PHE A 208 -21.03 2.44 -0.79
N PRO A 209 -20.73 2.90 -2.02
CA PRO A 209 -19.66 2.32 -2.82
C PRO A 209 -18.37 2.19 -2.00
N ILE A 210 -17.61 1.11 -2.18
CA ILE A 210 -16.39 0.87 -1.38
C ILE A 210 -15.38 2.01 -1.47
N ARG A 211 -15.36 2.70 -2.62
CA ARG A 211 -14.57 3.91 -2.87
C ARG A 211 -14.85 5.01 -1.86
N HIS A 212 -16.13 5.31 -1.57
CA HIS A 212 -16.53 6.30 -0.58
C HIS A 212 -15.91 6.00 0.80
N TYR A 213 -15.93 4.74 1.22
CA TYR A 213 -15.36 4.32 2.49
C TYR A 213 -13.83 4.46 2.57
N ILE A 214 -13.14 4.29 1.43
CA ILE A 214 -11.69 4.46 1.33
C ILE A 214 -11.35 5.95 1.35
N GLU A 215 -12.10 6.76 0.62
CA GLU A 215 -11.93 8.22 0.55
C GLU A 215 -12.12 8.86 1.94
N VAL A 216 -13.17 8.51 2.68
CA VAL A 216 -13.39 9.00 4.05
C VAL A 216 -12.23 8.63 5.00
N ARG A 217 -11.74 7.39 4.91
CA ARG A 217 -10.60 6.91 5.71
C ARG A 217 -9.31 7.66 5.37
N ARG A 218 -9.03 7.85 4.08
CA ARG A 218 -7.89 8.63 3.59
C ARG A 218 -7.97 10.07 4.03
N GLN A 219 -9.14 10.69 3.96
CA GLN A 219 -9.35 12.08 4.39
C GLN A 219 -9.00 12.27 5.87
N THR A 220 -9.35 11.28 6.71
CA THR A 220 -9.00 11.28 8.13
C THR A 220 -7.47 11.26 8.33
N GLY A 221 -6.77 10.41 7.57
CA GLY A 221 -5.30 10.35 7.59
C GLY A 221 -4.65 11.62 7.01
N ALA A 222 -5.23 12.18 5.95
CA ALA A 222 -4.76 13.39 5.31
C ALA A 222 -4.85 14.59 6.23
N ALA A 223 -6.00 14.82 6.87
CA ALA A 223 -6.18 15.92 7.83
C ALA A 223 -5.11 15.94 8.93
N TYR A 224 -4.60 14.77 9.32
CA TYR A 224 -3.50 14.64 10.28
C TYR A 224 -2.10 14.92 9.69
N ILE A 225 -1.87 14.56 8.42
CA ILE A 225 -0.55 14.61 7.78
C ILE A 225 -0.30 15.97 7.09
N VAL A 226 -1.32 16.60 6.50
CA VAL A 226 -1.17 17.80 5.64
C VAL A 226 -0.50 18.98 6.35
N ASN A 227 -0.72 19.14 7.65
CA ASN A 227 -0.13 20.24 8.42
C ASN A 227 1.29 19.93 8.94
N ARG A 228 1.86 18.77 8.60
CA ARG A 228 3.17 18.35 9.09
C ARG A 228 4.25 18.69 8.07
N PRO A 229 5.45 19.12 8.52
CA PRO A 229 6.57 19.42 7.60
C PRO A 229 7.02 18.25 6.72
N ILE A 230 6.63 17.01 7.05
CA ILE A 230 6.86 15.86 6.16
C ILE A 230 6.14 16.02 4.84
N PHE A 231 4.91 16.51 4.90
CA PHE A 231 4.00 16.47 3.79
C PHE A 231 4.52 17.35 2.67
N ASP A 232 4.93 18.58 3.01
CA ASP A 232 5.60 19.51 2.09
C ASP A 232 6.80 18.83 1.41
N ARG A 233 7.64 18.10 2.17
CA ARG A 233 8.81 17.43 1.59
C ARG A 233 8.47 16.24 0.71
N CYS A 234 7.38 15.55 0.98
CA CYS A 234 6.91 14.49 0.12
C CYS A 234 6.35 15.08 -1.18
N VAL A 235 5.58 16.17 -1.10
CA VAL A 235 4.99 16.83 -2.28
C VAL A 235 6.05 17.49 -3.15
N ASP A 236 7.08 18.08 -2.55
CA ASP A 236 8.19 18.75 -3.24
C ASP A 236 9.20 17.78 -3.89
N GLU A 237 9.11 16.47 -3.63
CA GLU A 237 9.99 15.48 -4.24
C GLU A 237 9.63 15.25 -5.72
N GLU A 238 10.59 15.52 -6.61
CA GLU A 238 10.44 15.22 -8.03
C GLU A 238 10.26 13.72 -8.26
N ARG A 239 9.32 13.35 -9.15
CA ARG A 239 9.13 11.96 -9.54
C ARG A 239 10.43 11.38 -10.10
N PRO A 240 10.85 10.18 -9.67
CA PRO A 240 12.03 9.53 -10.23
C PRO A 240 11.91 9.39 -11.76
N ARG A 241 12.98 9.74 -12.49
CA ARG A 241 13.06 9.49 -13.95
C ARG A 241 12.89 8.00 -14.21
N GLY A 242 11.93 7.63 -15.06
CA GLY A 242 11.58 6.23 -15.35
C GLY A 242 10.37 5.69 -14.60
N SER A 243 9.85 6.43 -13.60
CA SER A 243 8.63 6.05 -12.90
C SER A 243 7.45 5.95 -13.87
N SER A 244 6.79 4.80 -13.91
CA SER A 244 5.57 4.61 -14.70
C SER A 244 4.52 5.66 -14.31
N TYR A 245 3.89 6.29 -15.29
CA TYR A 245 2.76 7.20 -15.10
C TYR A 245 1.55 6.53 -14.43
N HIS A 246 1.54 5.20 -14.33
CA HIS A 246 0.53 4.42 -13.60
C HIS A 246 0.85 4.21 -12.11
N LEU A 247 2.05 4.60 -11.64
CA LEU A 247 2.38 4.61 -10.22
C LEU A 247 1.67 5.79 -9.56
N LEU A 248 0.56 5.48 -8.89
CA LEU A 248 -0.19 6.47 -8.13
C LEU A 248 0.60 6.82 -6.88
N ILE A 249 0.86 8.11 -6.72
CA ILE A 249 1.48 8.64 -5.52
C ILE A 249 0.37 9.00 -4.54
N TRP A 250 0.60 8.73 -3.26
CA TRP A 250 -0.47 8.78 -2.26
C TRP A 250 -1.21 10.14 -2.22
N TRP A 251 -0.49 11.26 -2.34
CA TRP A 251 -1.02 12.64 -2.27
C TRP A 251 -1.62 13.15 -3.58
N GLU A 252 -1.52 12.41 -4.68
CA GLU A 252 -2.16 12.75 -5.97
C GLU A 252 -3.57 12.15 -6.08
N GLN A 253 -3.97 11.35 -5.09
CA GLN A 253 -5.30 10.77 -5.00
C GLN A 253 -6.32 11.83 -4.57
N PRO A 254 -7.62 11.66 -4.89
CA PRO A 254 -8.66 12.62 -4.51
C PRO A 254 -8.78 12.69 -2.98
N ILE A 255 -8.18 13.73 -2.42
CA ILE A 255 -8.13 14.07 -1.00
C ILE A 255 -8.40 15.58 -0.93
N ASP A 256 -9.28 16.00 -0.04
CA ASP A 256 -9.45 17.43 0.21
C ASP A 256 -8.28 17.92 1.06
N LEU A 257 -7.32 18.58 0.40
CA LEU A 257 -6.13 19.15 1.05
C LEU A 257 -6.41 20.52 1.67
N ARG A 258 -7.62 21.08 1.48
CA ARG A 258 -8.03 22.28 2.21
C ARG A 258 -8.46 21.85 3.59
N GLY A 259 -7.60 22.11 4.58
CA GLY A 259 -7.87 21.78 5.97
C GLY A 259 -9.27 22.23 6.40
N GLY A 260 -9.95 21.36 7.14
CA GLY A 260 -11.29 21.64 7.68
C GLY A 260 -11.30 22.96 8.43
N GLY A 261 -11.91 23.97 7.80
CA GLY A 261 -12.36 25.19 8.43
C GLY A 261 -13.85 25.06 8.70
N GLY A 262 -14.17 24.66 9.93
CA GLY A 262 -15.48 24.71 10.55
C GLY A 262 -15.30 24.98 12.03
#